data_AF-A0A2V9BCB7-F1
#
_entry.id   AF-A0A2V9BCB7-F1
#
_cell.length_a   1.000
_cell.length_b   1.000
_cell.length_c   1.000
_cell.angle_alpha   90.00
_cell.angle_beta   90.00
_cell.angle_gamma   90.00
#
_symmetry.space_group_name_H-M   'P 1'
#
loop_
_entity.id
_entity.type
_entity.pdbx_description
1 polymer ?
#
loop_
_entity_poly.entity_id
_entity_poly.type
_entity_poly.pdbx_seq_one_letter_code
_entity_poly.pdbx_strand_id
1 'polypeptide(L)'
;GVQQQEIVAVTGFNSAGGNPPTFPGTVPVPPPPPACAPFPCTPGVTVFSKDYANPRIYTTNVAYEQQIVSDTSAYVDFTWSKGVHLTRFIDPNVGPTSVIPLNGDTASYSGPIPFPNLGSITDTVSSAKSLYRGVTLGVRKRFSRKFQVEGNYTYSVDKDDDSNERDPFTFRYANLFNLASEYSNSDRDERHKFNFYTYSELPWGLSGNVRMQAHSAQPITPEPRFLNGTDQGRNTLRKDNAFFTFDFGLARPFHLGDRMQIIPKLEMFNLFNNKNNVNPLSTPGLFNFDGFLRQVLEARLVPGRAVL
;
A
#
# COMPACT_ATOMS: atom_id res chain seq x y z
N GLY A 1 -2.99 -26.08 -3.39
CA GLY A 1 -2.79 -25.61 -2.00
C GLY A 1 -3.98 -26.04 -1.18
N VAL A 2 -3.80 -26.29 0.11
CA VAL A 2 -4.95 -26.61 0.99
C VAL A 2 -5.83 -25.38 1.07
N GLN A 3 -7.09 -25.53 0.65
CA GLN A 3 -8.10 -24.50 0.65
C GLN A 3 -8.38 -24.11 2.11
N GLN A 4 -8.23 -22.82 2.47
CA GLN A 4 -8.74 -22.35 3.75
C GLN A 4 -10.26 -22.38 3.68
N GLN A 5 -10.83 -23.42 4.27
CA GLN A 5 -12.25 -23.60 4.42
C GLN A 5 -12.70 -22.81 5.64
N GLU A 6 -13.35 -21.67 5.44
CA GLU A 6 -14.10 -21.02 6.50
C GLU A 6 -15.39 -21.83 6.73
N ILE A 7 -15.38 -22.71 7.72
CA ILE A 7 -16.59 -23.39 8.19
C ILE A 7 -17.35 -22.41 9.08
N VAL A 8 -18.21 -21.59 8.48
CA VAL A 8 -19.20 -20.79 9.23
C VAL A 8 -20.29 -21.74 9.75
N ALA A 9 -19.98 -22.40 10.86
CA ALA A 9 -20.96 -23.15 11.63
C ALA A 9 -21.83 -22.18 12.45
N VAL A 10 -22.99 -21.82 11.89
CA VAL A 10 -24.18 -21.31 12.59
C VAL A 10 -23.93 -20.23 13.65
N THR A 11 -23.78 -18.96 13.23
CA THR A 11 -23.97 -17.79 14.11
C THR A 11 -24.90 -16.76 13.48
N GLY A 12 -26.16 -17.13 13.27
CA GLY A 12 -27.32 -16.22 13.18
C GLY A 12 -27.39 -15.18 12.04
N PHE A 13 -26.33 -15.04 11.24
CA PHE A 13 -26.24 -14.10 10.13
C PHE A 13 -25.79 -14.86 8.87
N ASN A 14 -26.53 -14.68 7.76
CA ASN A 14 -26.20 -15.08 6.38
C ASN A 14 -26.16 -16.56 5.96
N SER A 15 -26.49 -17.55 6.82
CA SER A 15 -26.72 -18.92 6.35
C SER A 15 -28.20 -19.19 6.03
N ALA A 16 -28.54 -19.42 4.77
CA ALA A 16 -29.90 -19.75 4.29
C ALA A 16 -30.33 -21.20 4.64
N GLY A 17 -30.26 -21.58 5.93
CA GLY A 17 -30.86 -22.79 6.52
C GLY A 17 -30.35 -24.17 6.04
N GLY A 18 -29.48 -24.22 5.03
CA GLY A 18 -29.00 -25.47 4.43
C GLY A 18 -27.78 -26.10 5.13
N ASN A 19 -27.60 -27.40 4.93
CA ASN A 19 -26.35 -28.09 5.26
C ASN A 19 -25.19 -27.47 4.46
N PRO A 20 -23.97 -27.34 5.04
CA PRO A 20 -22.82 -26.86 4.30
C PRO A 20 -22.50 -27.80 3.12
N PRO A 21 -22.11 -27.27 1.95
CA PRO A 21 -21.80 -28.08 0.78
C PRO A 21 -20.60 -28.98 1.03
N THR A 22 -20.75 -30.28 0.76
CA THR A 22 -19.68 -31.28 0.89
C THR A 22 -18.86 -31.33 -0.40
N PHE A 23 -17.65 -30.77 -0.37
CA PHE A 23 -16.70 -30.89 -1.49
C PHE A 23 -16.47 -32.38 -1.85
N PRO A 24 -16.47 -32.77 -3.14
CA PRO A 24 -16.51 -31.95 -4.35
C PRO A 24 -17.92 -31.67 -4.91
N GLY A 25 -18.98 -32.01 -4.19
CA GLY A 25 -20.37 -31.88 -4.65
C GLY A 25 -20.87 -30.43 -4.65
N THR A 26 -21.43 -30.00 -5.78
CA THR A 26 -22.27 -28.80 -5.85
C THR A 26 -23.65 -29.14 -5.31
N VAL A 27 -24.07 -28.49 -4.20
CA VAL A 27 -25.46 -28.59 -3.72
C VAL A 27 -26.35 -27.80 -4.69
N PRO A 28 -27.35 -28.40 -5.35
CA PRO A 28 -28.30 -27.67 -6.17
C PRO A 28 -29.24 -26.88 -5.25
N VAL A 29 -28.97 -25.58 -5.08
CA VAL A 29 -29.88 -24.67 -4.39
C VAL A 29 -30.92 -24.20 -5.42
N PRO A 30 -32.23 -24.39 -5.17
CA PRO A 30 -33.26 -23.81 -6.03
C PRO A 30 -33.06 -22.29 -6.12
N PRO A 31 -33.16 -21.66 -7.31
CA PRO A 31 -33.01 -20.21 -7.41
C PRO A 31 -34.05 -19.52 -6.52
N PRO A 32 -33.66 -18.51 -5.73
CA PRO A 32 -34.61 -17.81 -4.85
C PRO A 32 -35.75 -17.21 -5.68
N PRO A 33 -36.98 -17.17 -5.14
CA PRO A 33 -38.13 -16.66 -5.87
C PRO A 33 -37.92 -15.17 -6.25
N PRO A 34 -38.46 -14.69 -7.39
CA PRO A 34 -38.31 -13.29 -7.81
C PRO A 34 -38.97 -12.25 -6.88
N ALA A 35 -39.72 -12.69 -5.86
CA ALA A 35 -40.48 -11.85 -4.95
C ALA A 35 -39.95 -11.98 -3.51
N CYS A 36 -40.12 -10.92 -2.72
CA CYS A 36 -39.70 -10.81 -1.31
C CYS A 36 -40.49 -11.73 -0.34
N ALA A 37 -40.53 -13.04 -0.58
CA ALA A 37 -41.11 -14.02 0.32
C ALA A 37 -40.50 -15.42 0.11
N PRO A 38 -39.75 -15.98 1.09
CA PRO A 38 -39.23 -15.35 2.31
C PRO A 38 -37.98 -14.48 2.05
N PHE A 39 -37.68 -13.58 2.98
CA PHE A 39 -36.45 -12.76 3.02
C PHE A 39 -35.18 -13.64 3.16
N PRO A 40 -34.00 -13.25 2.61
CA PRO A 40 -33.70 -11.99 1.91
C PRO A 40 -34.05 -11.98 0.41
N CYS A 41 -34.51 -10.84 -0.07
CA CYS A 41 -34.71 -10.59 -1.50
C CYS A 41 -33.36 -10.34 -2.18
N THR A 42 -33.15 -10.87 -3.39
CA THR A 42 -31.92 -10.67 -4.21
C THR A 42 -30.64 -10.75 -3.37
N PRO A 43 -30.32 -11.90 -2.75
CA PRO A 43 -29.12 -12.03 -1.93
C PRO A 43 -27.87 -11.76 -2.78
N GLY A 44 -26.95 -10.98 -2.23
CA GLY A 44 -25.60 -10.89 -2.78
C GLY A 44 -24.86 -12.21 -2.54
N VAL A 45 -24.01 -12.62 -3.48
CA VAL A 45 -23.24 -13.87 -3.40
C VAL A 45 -21.78 -13.64 -3.71
N THR A 46 -20.89 -14.20 -2.89
CA THR A 46 -19.45 -14.18 -3.14
C THR A 46 -19.02 -15.53 -3.72
N VAL A 47 -18.32 -15.50 -4.84
CA VAL A 47 -17.86 -16.70 -5.57
C VAL A 47 -16.39 -16.56 -5.96
N PHE A 48 -15.78 -17.68 -6.33
CA PHE A 48 -14.50 -17.70 -7.04
C PHE A 48 -14.74 -18.11 -8.49
N SER A 49 -14.09 -17.43 -9.43
CA SER A 49 -14.21 -17.80 -10.83
C SER A 49 -13.74 -19.24 -11.06
N LYS A 50 -14.42 -19.93 -11.98
CA LYS A 50 -14.14 -21.30 -12.38
C LYS A 50 -12.71 -21.48 -12.92
N ASP A 51 -12.13 -20.43 -13.50
CA ASP A 51 -10.79 -20.40 -14.08
C ASP A 51 -9.74 -19.73 -13.17
N TYR A 52 -10.08 -19.47 -11.89
CA TYR A 52 -9.20 -18.77 -10.95
C TYR A 52 -7.84 -19.47 -10.81
N ALA A 53 -6.78 -18.78 -11.24
CA ALA A 53 -5.41 -19.21 -11.11
C ALA A 53 -4.77 -18.61 -9.85
N ASN A 54 -3.99 -19.42 -9.14
CA ASN A 54 -3.23 -18.93 -7.98
C ASN A 54 -2.27 -17.80 -8.41
N PRO A 55 -2.22 -16.67 -7.69
CA PRO A 55 -1.27 -15.59 -7.93
C PRO A 55 0.18 -16.07 -8.03
N ARG A 56 0.93 -15.52 -8.99
CA ARG A 56 2.36 -15.80 -9.18
C ARG A 56 3.14 -14.50 -9.32
N ILE A 57 4.30 -14.44 -8.68
CA ILE A 57 5.23 -13.31 -8.80
C ILE A 57 6.55 -13.85 -9.35
N TYR A 58 7.02 -13.26 -10.44
CA TYR A 58 8.34 -13.50 -10.99
C TYR A 58 9.24 -12.33 -10.57
N THR A 59 10.29 -12.61 -9.81
CA THR A 59 11.25 -11.61 -9.35
C THR A 59 12.62 -11.82 -9.99
N THR A 60 13.37 -10.75 -10.15
CA THR A 60 14.77 -10.78 -10.61
C THR A 60 15.49 -9.61 -9.98
N ASN A 61 16.57 -9.91 -9.25
CA ASN A 61 17.42 -8.92 -8.61
C ASN A 61 18.83 -9.07 -9.17
N VAL A 62 19.44 -7.96 -9.59
CA VAL A 62 20.82 -7.91 -10.09
C VAL A 62 21.53 -6.79 -9.35
N ALA A 63 22.50 -7.15 -8.51
CA ALA A 63 23.26 -6.20 -7.72
C ALA A 63 24.75 -6.27 -8.06
N TYR A 64 25.40 -5.11 -8.05
CA TYR A 64 26.85 -4.96 -8.12
C TYR A 64 27.31 -4.01 -7.02
N GLU A 65 28.24 -4.46 -6.18
CA GLU A 65 28.89 -3.65 -5.15
C GLU A 65 30.41 -3.67 -5.39
N GLN A 66 31.03 -2.50 -5.33
CA GLN A 66 32.48 -2.33 -5.49
C GLN A 66 33.05 -1.43 -4.39
N GLN A 67 34.17 -1.84 -3.82
CA GLN A 67 35.00 -0.97 -2.98
C GLN A 67 35.64 0.12 -3.85
N ILE A 68 35.26 1.38 -3.61
CA ILE A 68 35.75 2.53 -4.38
C ILE A 68 36.96 3.21 -3.73
N VAL A 69 37.03 3.19 -2.39
CA VAL A 69 38.09 3.80 -1.57
C VAL A 69 38.19 2.98 -0.26
N SER A 70 39.23 3.23 0.53
CA SER A 70 39.25 2.96 1.98
C SER A 70 38.94 1.49 2.29
N ASP A 71 37.98 1.05 3.11
CA ASP A 71 36.91 1.67 3.95
C ASP A 71 35.54 2.10 3.35
N THR A 72 35.36 2.21 2.03
CA THR A 72 34.12 2.68 1.38
C THR A 72 33.72 1.87 0.13
N SER A 73 32.48 1.39 0.08
CA SER A 73 31.87 0.75 -1.10
C SER A 73 30.73 1.57 -1.70
N ALA A 74 30.52 1.42 -3.00
CA ALA A 74 29.35 1.90 -3.72
C ALA A 74 28.65 0.71 -4.38
N TYR A 75 27.32 0.77 -4.49
CA TYR A 75 26.52 -0.31 -5.07
C TYR A 75 25.40 0.21 -5.97
N VAL A 76 25.01 -0.65 -6.91
CA VAL A 76 23.78 -0.55 -7.69
C VAL A 76 23.00 -1.85 -7.55
N ASP A 77 21.72 -1.75 -7.24
CA ASP A 77 20.76 -2.86 -7.23
C ASP A 77 19.65 -2.56 -8.24
N PHE A 78 19.39 -3.49 -9.15
CA PHE A 78 18.22 -3.49 -10.01
C PHE A 78 17.26 -4.59 -9.57
N THR A 79 16.04 -4.19 -9.21
CA THR A 79 14.94 -5.07 -8.81
C THR A 79 13.82 -5.01 -9.86
N TRP A 80 13.41 -6.16 -10.38
CA TRP A 80 12.24 -6.34 -11.25
C TRP A 80 11.29 -7.36 -10.60
N SER A 81 10.01 -7.02 -10.51
CA SER A 81 8.98 -7.92 -9.98
C SER A 81 7.71 -7.82 -10.81
N LYS A 82 7.23 -8.95 -11.32
CA LYS A 82 6.01 -9.04 -12.15
C LYS A 82 5.01 -9.97 -11.49
N GLY A 83 3.90 -9.41 -11.01
CA GLY A 83 2.73 -10.17 -10.57
C GLY A 83 1.82 -10.53 -11.74
N VAL A 84 1.36 -11.78 -11.78
CA VAL A 84 0.33 -12.28 -12.70
C VAL A 84 -0.68 -13.12 -11.93
N HIS A 85 -1.90 -13.22 -12.47
CA HIS A 85 -3.02 -13.91 -11.81
C HIS A 85 -3.33 -13.34 -10.43
N LEU A 86 -3.14 -12.02 -10.25
CA LEU A 86 -3.49 -11.36 -9.00
C LEU A 86 -5.01 -11.32 -8.85
N THR A 87 -5.45 -11.40 -7.60
CA THR A 87 -6.85 -11.32 -7.21
C THR A 87 -7.41 -9.95 -7.55
N ARG A 88 -8.60 -9.93 -8.16
CA ARG A 88 -9.48 -8.77 -8.31
C ARG A 88 -10.90 -9.22 -7.98
N PHE A 89 -11.71 -8.33 -7.41
CA PHE A 89 -13.14 -8.55 -7.22
C PHE A 89 -13.91 -7.79 -8.31
N ILE A 90 -14.88 -8.45 -8.94
CA ILE A 90 -15.77 -7.84 -9.94
C ILE A 90 -17.24 -8.19 -9.68
N ASP A 91 -18.14 -7.30 -10.11
CA ASP A 91 -19.58 -7.60 -10.17
C ASP A 91 -20.02 -7.88 -11.61
N PRO A 92 -20.13 -9.16 -12.03
CA PRO A 92 -20.63 -9.52 -13.35
C PRO A 92 -22.16 -9.41 -13.47
N ASN A 93 -22.91 -9.16 -12.38
CA ASN A 93 -24.38 -9.10 -12.42
C ASN A 93 -24.92 -7.71 -12.87
N VAL A 94 -24.30 -7.14 -13.88
CA VAL A 94 -24.62 -5.81 -14.41
C VAL A 94 -25.18 -5.87 -15.83
N GLY A 95 -25.89 -4.82 -16.25
CA GLY A 95 -26.48 -4.75 -17.58
C GLY A 95 -25.41 -4.67 -18.70
N PRO A 96 -25.69 -5.16 -19.92
CA PRO A 96 -24.71 -5.30 -20.99
C PRO A 96 -24.20 -3.97 -21.57
N THR A 97 -24.81 -2.83 -21.24
CA THR A 97 -24.44 -1.51 -21.75
C THR A 97 -23.85 -0.65 -20.64
N SER A 98 -22.54 -0.43 -20.66
CA SER A 98 -21.88 0.57 -19.79
C SER A 98 -22.24 1.99 -20.22
N VAL A 99 -22.72 2.79 -19.27
CA VAL A 99 -23.05 4.20 -19.43
C VAL A 99 -21.94 5.02 -18.77
N ILE A 100 -21.13 5.69 -19.58
CA ILE A 100 -20.06 6.57 -19.11
C ILE A 100 -20.69 7.88 -18.60
N PRO A 101 -20.44 8.30 -17.33
CA PRO A 101 -20.99 9.54 -16.81
C PRO A 101 -20.34 10.74 -17.48
N LEU A 102 -21.08 11.86 -17.58
CA LEU A 102 -20.48 13.12 -18.03
C LEU A 102 -19.39 13.56 -17.06
N ASN A 103 -19.67 13.54 -15.75
CA ASN A 103 -18.72 13.74 -14.67
C ASN A 103 -19.01 12.73 -13.56
N GLY A 104 -18.02 11.97 -13.09
CA GLY A 104 -18.14 10.97 -12.02
C GLY A 104 -17.00 9.95 -12.03
N ASP A 105 -16.92 9.04 -11.06
CA ASP A 105 -15.75 8.14 -10.91
C ASP A 105 -15.92 6.75 -11.54
N THR A 106 -17.15 6.27 -11.63
CA THR A 106 -17.49 4.92 -12.12
C THR A 106 -18.55 4.99 -13.21
N ALA A 107 -18.43 4.09 -14.19
CA ALA A 107 -19.49 3.83 -15.17
C ALA A 107 -20.65 3.11 -14.48
N SER A 108 -21.88 3.48 -14.85
CA SER A 108 -23.08 2.71 -14.51
C SER A 108 -23.41 1.73 -15.64
N TYR A 109 -24.37 0.84 -15.41
CA TYR A 109 -24.73 -0.20 -16.38
C TYR A 109 -26.25 -0.24 -16.59
N SER A 110 -26.67 -0.55 -17.80
CA SER A 110 -28.07 -0.52 -18.21
C SER A 110 -28.44 -1.73 -19.08
N GLY A 111 -29.72 -2.07 -19.08
CA GLY A 111 -30.25 -3.28 -19.70
C GLY A 111 -30.49 -4.43 -18.71
N PRO A 112 -30.90 -5.61 -19.19
CA PRO A 112 -31.19 -6.76 -18.34
C PRO A 112 -29.91 -7.32 -17.71
N ILE A 113 -29.95 -7.64 -16.42
CA ILE A 113 -28.83 -8.27 -15.70
C ILE A 113 -28.87 -9.81 -15.85
N PRO A 114 -27.71 -10.51 -15.84
CA PRO A 114 -27.67 -11.97 -16.01
C PRO A 114 -28.44 -12.78 -14.97
N PHE A 115 -28.46 -12.33 -13.70
CA PHE A 115 -29.08 -13.04 -12.59
C PHE A 115 -30.09 -12.14 -11.85
N PRO A 116 -31.33 -11.99 -12.37
CA PRO A 116 -32.32 -11.06 -11.81
C PRO A 116 -32.82 -11.42 -10.40
N ASN A 117 -32.60 -12.66 -9.94
CA ASN A 117 -32.97 -13.12 -8.61
C ASN A 117 -31.83 -12.97 -7.58
N LEU A 118 -30.67 -12.44 -7.98
CA LEU A 118 -29.50 -12.20 -7.12
C LEU A 118 -29.21 -10.70 -7.01
N GLY A 119 -28.53 -10.32 -5.94
CA GLY A 119 -27.99 -8.97 -5.78
C GLY A 119 -26.66 -8.82 -6.52
N SER A 120 -25.78 -7.99 -5.97
CA SER A 120 -24.38 -7.92 -6.44
C SER A 120 -23.70 -9.29 -6.29
N ILE A 121 -22.93 -9.68 -7.30
CA ILE A 121 -22.13 -10.91 -7.27
C ILE A 121 -20.67 -10.52 -7.06
N THR A 122 -20.09 -10.81 -5.90
CA THR A 122 -18.64 -10.61 -5.70
C THR A 122 -17.90 -11.79 -6.32
N ASP A 123 -17.58 -11.70 -7.62
CA ASP A 123 -16.76 -12.70 -8.31
C ASP A 123 -15.28 -12.42 -8.09
N THR A 124 -14.63 -13.36 -7.43
CA THR A 124 -13.20 -13.34 -7.14
C THR A 124 -12.46 -13.92 -8.34
N VAL A 125 -11.89 -13.04 -9.17
CA VAL A 125 -11.19 -13.38 -10.41
C VAL A 125 -9.67 -13.22 -10.27
N SER A 126 -8.90 -14.00 -11.03
CA SER A 126 -7.43 -13.89 -11.07
C SER A 126 -6.96 -13.09 -12.30
N SER A 127 -7.57 -11.93 -12.54
CA SER A 127 -7.38 -11.14 -13.78
C SER A 127 -6.42 -9.97 -13.64
N ALA A 128 -6.01 -9.60 -12.42
CA ALA A 128 -5.12 -8.48 -12.19
C ALA A 128 -3.63 -8.87 -12.35
N LYS A 129 -2.79 -7.84 -12.53
CA LYS A 129 -1.34 -7.96 -12.77
C LYS A 129 -0.61 -6.76 -12.19
N SER A 130 0.67 -6.95 -11.86
CA SER A 130 1.54 -5.85 -11.40
C SER A 130 2.94 -5.94 -12.03
N LEU A 131 3.64 -4.81 -12.00
CA LEU A 131 4.98 -4.67 -12.54
C LEU A 131 5.74 -3.56 -11.80
N TYR A 132 6.56 -3.97 -10.84
CA TYR A 132 7.52 -3.12 -10.18
C TYR A 132 8.88 -3.17 -10.89
N ARG A 133 9.50 -2.01 -11.04
CA ARG A 133 10.88 -1.84 -11.52
C ARG A 133 11.58 -0.80 -10.65
N GLY A 134 12.71 -1.15 -10.06
CA GLY A 134 13.49 -0.25 -9.22
C GLY A 134 14.99 -0.32 -9.53
N VAL A 135 15.65 0.82 -9.46
CA VAL A 135 17.12 0.93 -9.40
C VAL A 135 17.47 1.66 -8.11
N THR A 136 18.23 1.01 -7.24
CA THR A 136 18.80 1.63 -6.03
C THR A 136 20.29 1.84 -6.23
N LEU A 137 20.72 3.10 -6.12
CA LEU A 137 22.13 3.48 -6.04
C LEU A 137 22.46 3.74 -4.56
N GLY A 138 23.64 3.35 -4.10
CA GLY A 138 24.04 3.65 -2.73
C GLY A 138 25.53 3.62 -2.47
N VAL A 139 25.89 4.12 -1.29
CA VAL A 139 27.24 4.21 -0.76
C VAL A 139 27.26 3.78 0.70
N ARG A 140 28.24 2.95 1.06
CA ARG A 140 28.47 2.48 2.43
C ARG A 140 29.92 2.70 2.79
N LYS A 141 30.17 3.66 3.67
CA LYS A 141 31.45 3.84 4.34
C LYS A 141 31.40 3.23 5.74
N ARG A 142 32.23 2.23 5.98
CA ARG A 142 32.43 1.63 7.31
C ARG A 142 33.05 2.64 8.27
N PHE A 143 32.82 2.46 9.57
CA PHE A 143 33.45 3.33 10.57
C PHE A 143 34.97 3.23 10.50
N SER A 144 35.58 4.33 10.09
CA SER A 144 37.03 4.51 10.01
C SER A 144 37.31 6.01 10.10
N ARG A 145 38.51 6.39 10.55
CA ARG A 145 38.94 7.81 10.59
C ARG A 145 37.90 8.71 11.27
N LYS A 146 37.23 8.19 12.30
CA LYS A 146 36.17 8.84 13.10
C LYS A 146 34.79 9.00 12.47
N PHE A 147 34.46 8.39 11.33
CA PHE A 147 33.09 8.48 10.78
C PHE A 147 32.63 7.26 9.98
N GLN A 148 31.32 7.05 9.92
CA GLN A 148 30.62 6.11 9.03
C GLN A 148 29.47 6.81 8.29
N VAL A 149 29.16 6.35 7.09
CA VAL A 149 28.09 6.90 6.24
C VAL A 149 27.37 5.76 5.54
N GLU A 150 26.05 5.79 5.52
CA GLU A 150 25.23 5.02 4.59
C GLU A 150 24.26 5.96 3.87
N GLY A 151 24.23 5.89 2.55
CA GLY A 151 23.31 6.65 1.72
C GLY A 151 22.75 5.78 0.61
N ASN A 152 21.45 5.88 0.34
CA ASN A 152 20.82 5.24 -0.79
C ASN A 152 19.78 6.14 -1.46
N TYR A 153 19.62 5.95 -2.76
CA TYR A 153 18.63 6.57 -3.60
C TYR A 153 17.99 5.51 -4.48
N THR A 154 16.69 5.32 -4.36
CA THR A 154 15.91 4.42 -5.22
C THR A 154 15.06 5.23 -6.17
N TYR A 155 15.25 5.00 -7.46
CA TYR A 155 14.27 5.35 -8.49
C TYR A 155 13.39 4.12 -8.76
N SER A 156 12.07 4.25 -8.65
CA SER A 156 11.14 3.14 -8.88
C SER A 156 9.89 3.52 -9.67
N VAL A 157 9.31 2.52 -10.31
CA VAL A 157 8.01 2.58 -10.98
C VAL A 157 7.24 1.34 -10.54
N ASP A 158 6.19 1.52 -9.76
CA ASP A 158 5.21 0.47 -9.47
C ASP A 158 3.96 0.69 -10.33
N LYS A 159 3.49 -0.38 -10.98
CA LYS A 159 2.28 -0.38 -11.80
C LYS A 159 1.44 -1.61 -11.52
N ASP A 160 0.13 -1.43 -11.47
CA ASP A 160 -0.84 -2.53 -11.41
C ASP A 160 -2.14 -2.11 -12.11
N ASP A 161 -3.09 -3.04 -12.26
CA ASP A 161 -4.47 -2.76 -12.66
C ASP A 161 -5.51 -3.04 -11.57
N ASP A 162 -5.08 -3.40 -10.36
CA ASP A 162 -5.92 -3.40 -9.14
C ASP A 162 -5.03 -3.22 -7.91
N SER A 163 -5.01 -2.01 -7.32
CA SER A 163 -4.26 -1.72 -6.09
C SER A 163 -5.03 -2.19 -4.86
N ASN A 164 -5.32 -3.49 -4.81
CA ASN A 164 -6.08 -4.13 -3.73
C ASN A 164 -5.16 -4.72 -2.67
N GLU A 165 -5.19 -4.14 -1.47
CA GLU A 165 -4.53 -4.70 -0.28
C GLU A 165 -5.59 -5.14 0.73
N ARG A 166 -6.01 -6.42 0.62
CA ARG A 166 -6.92 -7.12 1.55
C ARG A 166 -8.32 -6.51 1.66
N ASP A 167 -8.83 -5.93 0.58
CA ASP A 167 -10.19 -5.38 0.49
C ASP A 167 -11.07 -6.29 -0.40
N PRO A 168 -11.85 -7.21 0.20
CA PRO A 168 -12.81 -8.06 -0.52
C PRO A 168 -14.19 -7.41 -0.68
N PHE A 169 -14.37 -6.14 -0.30
CA PHE A 169 -15.67 -5.48 -0.22
C PHE A 169 -15.86 -4.39 -1.29
N THR A 170 -14.77 -3.87 -1.87
CA THR A 170 -14.83 -2.78 -2.86
C THR A 170 -14.52 -3.25 -4.27
N PHE A 171 -15.39 -2.92 -5.22
CA PHE A 171 -15.12 -2.98 -6.65
C PHE A 171 -14.35 -1.72 -7.08
N ARG A 172 -13.03 -1.84 -7.29
CA ARG A 172 -12.11 -0.69 -7.49
C ARG A 172 -11.98 -0.21 -8.93
N TYR A 173 -12.61 -0.87 -9.90
CA TYR A 173 -12.57 -0.48 -11.32
C TYR A 173 -13.57 0.64 -11.64
N ALA A 174 -13.22 1.49 -12.61
CA ALA A 174 -14.16 2.49 -13.11
C ALA A 174 -15.13 1.91 -14.16
N ASN A 175 -14.69 0.96 -14.99
CA ASN A 175 -15.56 0.30 -15.96
C ASN A 175 -15.22 -1.19 -16.11
N LEU A 176 -16.17 -2.06 -15.78
CA LEU A 176 -16.07 -3.52 -15.87
C LEU A 176 -15.76 -3.98 -17.30
N PHE A 177 -16.32 -3.30 -18.30
CA PHE A 177 -16.10 -3.64 -19.71
C PHE A 177 -14.81 -3.02 -20.28
N ASN A 178 -14.03 -2.30 -19.45
CA ASN A 178 -12.72 -1.77 -19.81
C ASN A 178 -11.69 -1.86 -18.65
N LEU A 179 -11.54 -3.05 -18.06
CA LEU A 179 -10.52 -3.32 -17.03
C LEU A 179 -9.07 -3.06 -17.49
N ALA A 180 -8.84 -2.89 -18.80
CA ALA A 180 -7.54 -2.52 -19.35
C ALA A 180 -7.13 -1.06 -19.01
N SER A 181 -8.11 -0.15 -18.88
CA SER A 181 -7.87 1.25 -18.48
C SER A 181 -7.37 1.42 -17.04
N GLU A 182 -7.58 0.40 -16.19
CA GLU A 182 -7.10 0.39 -14.81
C GLU A 182 -5.58 0.27 -14.71
N TYR A 183 -4.88 -0.20 -15.75
CA TYR A 183 -3.44 -0.44 -15.70
C TYR A 183 -2.62 0.86 -15.69
N SER A 184 -2.30 1.33 -14.48
CA SER A 184 -1.63 2.60 -14.24
C SER A 184 -0.57 2.47 -13.13
N ASN A 185 -0.12 3.59 -12.57
CA ASN A 185 0.71 3.57 -11.36
C ASN A 185 -0.06 2.90 -10.21
N SER A 186 0.62 2.03 -9.45
CA SER A 186 0.06 1.47 -8.21
C SER A 186 -0.20 2.60 -7.21
N ASP A 187 -1.19 2.44 -6.33
CA ASP A 187 -1.42 3.33 -5.17
C ASP A 187 -0.15 3.54 -4.32
N ARG A 188 0.78 2.57 -4.34
CA ARG A 188 2.05 2.56 -3.60
C ARG A 188 3.25 3.09 -4.40
N ASP A 189 3.03 3.68 -5.58
CA ASP A 189 4.10 4.15 -6.47
C ASP A 189 4.84 5.39 -5.93
N GLU A 190 6.02 5.15 -5.37
CA GLU A 190 6.98 6.19 -5.01
C GLU A 190 8.12 6.21 -6.03
N ARG A 191 8.17 7.28 -6.83
CA ARG A 191 9.13 7.45 -7.93
C ARG A 191 10.55 7.64 -7.46
N HIS A 192 10.72 8.39 -6.38
CA HIS A 192 12.02 8.73 -5.80
C HIS A 192 11.98 8.49 -4.30
N LYS A 193 12.94 7.74 -3.79
CA LYS A 193 13.19 7.56 -2.35
C LYS A 193 14.66 7.81 -2.07
N PHE A 194 14.96 8.54 -1.00
CA PHE A 194 16.31 8.85 -0.56
C PHE A 194 16.43 8.63 0.93
N ASN A 195 17.47 7.93 1.36
CA ASN A 195 17.83 7.76 2.77
C ASN A 195 19.30 8.07 2.94
N PHE A 196 19.64 8.78 4.01
CA PHE A 196 21.02 9.05 4.38
C PHE A 196 21.16 9.00 5.91
N TYR A 197 22.22 8.36 6.37
CA TYR A 197 22.61 8.32 7.77
C TYR A 197 24.12 8.44 7.89
N THR A 198 24.57 9.17 8.92
CA THR A 198 25.98 9.26 9.30
C THR A 198 26.11 9.25 10.81
N TYR A 199 27.23 8.72 11.29
CA TYR A 199 27.70 8.88 12.66
C TYR A 199 29.19 9.24 12.63
N SER A 200 29.57 10.24 13.42
CA SER A 200 30.93 10.80 13.44
C SER A 200 31.38 11.15 14.85
N GLU A 201 32.61 10.80 15.22
CA GLU A 201 33.32 11.37 16.36
C GLU A 201 33.98 12.68 15.94
N LEU A 202 33.45 13.77 16.47
CA LEU A 202 33.87 15.14 16.20
C LEU A 202 35.01 15.56 17.17
N PRO A 203 35.65 16.72 16.94
CA PRO A 203 36.56 17.31 17.92
C PRO A 203 35.93 17.48 19.32
N TRP A 204 36.80 17.69 20.32
CA TRP A 204 36.41 17.92 21.72
C TRP A 204 35.68 16.75 22.42
N GLY A 205 35.66 15.56 21.82
CA GLY A 205 34.97 14.38 22.35
C GLY A 205 33.47 14.40 22.13
N LEU A 206 32.98 15.20 21.18
CA LEU A 206 31.60 15.14 20.71
C LEU A 206 31.43 13.94 19.78
N SER A 207 30.27 13.29 19.83
CA SER A 207 29.78 12.39 18.78
C SER A 207 28.53 12.99 18.17
N GLY A 208 28.39 12.94 16.85
CA GLY A 208 27.23 13.46 16.15
C GLY A 208 26.68 12.48 15.12
N ASN A 209 25.39 12.61 14.84
CA ASN A 209 24.72 11.89 13.76
C ASN A 209 23.83 12.84 12.95
N VAL A 210 23.65 12.53 11.67
CA VAL A 210 22.64 13.16 10.81
C VAL A 210 21.86 12.05 10.14
N ARG A 211 20.54 12.22 10.05
CA ARG A 211 19.62 11.38 9.30
C ARG A 211 18.86 12.27 8.33
N MET A 212 18.76 11.84 7.07
CA MET A 212 17.83 12.44 6.10
C MET A 212 16.99 11.32 5.50
N GLN A 213 15.72 11.62 5.28
CA GLN A 213 14.82 10.75 4.51
C GLN A 213 13.97 11.64 3.63
N ALA A 214 13.79 11.26 2.37
CA ALA A 214 12.89 11.94 1.45
C ALA A 214 12.19 10.94 0.54
N HIS A 215 10.93 11.21 0.19
CA HIS A 215 10.28 10.50 -0.91
C HIS A 215 9.35 11.41 -1.71
N SER A 216 9.21 11.11 -2.99
CA SER A 216 8.24 11.76 -3.88
C SER A 216 6.80 11.49 -3.43
N ALA A 217 5.89 12.37 -3.81
CA ALA A 217 4.45 12.14 -3.62
C ALA A 217 3.96 10.85 -4.30
N GLN A 218 3.07 10.15 -3.60
CA GLN A 218 2.32 9.01 -4.11
C GLN A 218 1.26 9.47 -5.13
N PRO A 219 0.80 8.61 -6.05
CA PRO A 219 -0.22 9.00 -7.01
C PRO A 219 -1.60 9.12 -6.36
N ILE A 220 -2.52 9.73 -7.09
CA ILE A 220 -3.96 9.73 -6.80
C ILE A 220 -4.74 9.74 -8.11
N THR A 221 -5.91 9.11 -8.12
CA THR A 221 -6.85 9.18 -9.24
C THR A 221 -7.53 10.55 -9.24
N PRO A 222 -7.74 11.20 -10.40
CA PRO A 222 -8.55 12.41 -10.49
C PRO A 222 -9.95 12.19 -9.93
N GLU A 223 -10.49 13.18 -9.23
CA GLU A 223 -11.88 13.20 -8.78
C GLU A 223 -12.56 14.43 -9.43
N PRO A 224 -13.53 14.27 -10.35
CA PRO A 224 -14.02 12.99 -10.87
C PRO A 224 -13.05 12.31 -11.86
N ARG A 225 -13.03 10.98 -11.90
CA ARG A 225 -12.20 10.22 -12.86
C ARG A 225 -12.65 10.37 -14.31
N PHE A 226 -13.96 10.34 -14.58
CA PHE A 226 -14.53 10.74 -15.87
C PHE A 226 -14.84 12.23 -15.83
N LEU A 227 -14.29 12.98 -16.79
CA LEU A 227 -14.52 14.41 -16.97
C LEU A 227 -14.98 14.65 -18.41
N ASN A 228 -16.13 15.32 -18.57
CA ASN A 228 -16.82 15.49 -19.86
C ASN A 228 -16.91 14.18 -20.69
N GLY A 229 -17.25 13.06 -20.04
CA GLY A 229 -17.37 11.74 -20.66
C GLY A 229 -16.05 11.04 -21.01
N THR A 230 -14.90 11.60 -20.60
CA THR A 230 -13.56 11.06 -20.90
C THR A 230 -12.87 10.55 -19.64
N ASP A 231 -12.44 9.28 -19.64
CA ASP A 231 -11.64 8.69 -18.56
C ASP A 231 -10.28 9.41 -18.46
N GLN A 232 -10.02 10.09 -17.34
CA GLN A 232 -8.74 10.74 -17.03
C GLN A 232 -7.67 9.75 -16.54
N GLY A 233 -8.04 8.47 -16.43
CA GLY A 233 -7.18 7.36 -16.03
C GLY A 233 -6.98 7.28 -14.51
N ARG A 234 -6.80 6.04 -14.03
CA ARG A 234 -6.42 5.80 -12.64
C ARG A 234 -5.04 6.40 -12.34
N ASN A 235 -4.84 6.96 -11.15
CA ASN A 235 -3.51 7.31 -10.60
C ASN A 235 -2.61 8.18 -11.49
N THR A 236 -3.21 9.15 -12.17
CA THR A 236 -2.54 10.11 -13.08
C THR A 236 -2.10 11.40 -12.38
N LEU A 237 -2.70 11.77 -11.25
CA LEU A 237 -2.29 12.91 -10.41
C LEU A 237 -1.37 12.47 -9.26
N ARG A 238 -0.95 13.42 -8.42
CA ARG A 238 -0.10 13.20 -7.24
C ARG A 238 -0.73 13.82 -6.00
N LYS A 239 -0.59 13.16 -4.85
CA LYS A 239 -1.03 13.66 -3.54
C LYS A 239 -0.12 14.80 -3.04
N ASP A 240 -0.63 15.64 -2.16
CA ASP A 240 0.21 16.53 -1.33
C ASP A 240 0.82 15.75 -0.14
N ASN A 241 1.64 14.74 -0.43
CA ASN A 241 2.30 13.88 0.57
C ASN A 241 3.77 13.57 0.24
N ALA A 242 4.43 14.44 -0.53
CA ALA A 242 5.90 14.39 -0.63
C ALA A 242 6.51 14.61 0.76
N PHE A 243 7.52 13.81 1.10
CA PHE A 243 8.11 13.78 2.43
C PHE A 243 9.56 14.25 2.40
N PHE A 244 9.96 15.04 3.40
CA PHE A 244 11.35 15.32 3.69
C PHE A 244 11.56 15.53 5.19
N THR A 245 12.55 14.85 5.76
CA THR A 245 13.08 15.19 7.09
C THR A 245 14.60 15.28 7.06
N PHE A 246 15.11 16.20 7.87
CA PHE A 246 16.50 16.29 8.28
C PHE A 246 16.50 16.27 9.80
N ASP A 247 17.14 15.27 10.37
CA ASP A 247 17.28 15.10 11.82
C ASP A 247 18.77 15.08 12.16
N PHE A 248 19.16 15.66 13.28
CA PHE A 248 20.53 15.54 13.77
C PHE A 248 20.59 15.32 15.28
N GLY A 249 21.64 14.64 15.72
CA GLY A 249 21.96 14.43 17.12
C GLY A 249 23.40 14.83 17.41
N LEU A 250 23.63 15.35 18.61
CA LEU A 250 24.94 15.62 19.19
C LEU A 250 24.98 15.11 20.62
N ALA A 251 26.05 14.43 21.01
CA ALA A 251 26.25 13.90 22.35
C ALA A 251 27.70 14.10 22.79
N ARG A 252 27.95 14.23 24.10
CA ARG A 252 29.31 14.34 24.64
C ARG A 252 29.45 13.53 25.93
N PRO A 253 30.15 12.39 25.95
CA PRO A 253 30.41 11.66 27.19
C PRO A 253 31.39 12.41 28.09
N PHE A 254 31.03 12.54 29.36
CA PHE A 254 31.89 12.98 30.46
C PHE A 254 32.05 11.82 31.44
N HIS A 255 33.29 11.46 31.77
CA HIS A 255 33.59 10.38 32.72
C HIS A 255 33.73 10.95 34.14
N LEU A 256 33.08 10.31 35.12
CA LEU A 256 33.12 10.66 36.54
C LEU A 256 33.84 9.54 37.28
N GLY A 257 35.16 9.53 37.16
CA GLY A 257 36.01 8.40 37.58
C GLY A 257 35.79 7.15 36.71
N ASP A 258 36.28 6.01 37.18
CA ASP A 258 36.38 4.78 36.38
C ASP A 258 35.07 4.00 36.23
N ARG A 259 34.00 4.40 36.96
CA ARG A 259 32.76 3.63 37.10
C ARG A 259 31.50 4.34 36.62
N MET A 260 31.58 5.64 36.32
CA MET A 260 30.40 6.45 35.99
C MET A 260 30.67 7.34 34.77
N GLN A 261 29.65 7.52 33.95
CA GLN A 261 29.70 8.36 32.76
C GLN A 261 28.35 9.09 32.63
N ILE A 262 28.39 10.39 32.33
CA ILE A 262 27.21 11.20 32.02
C ILE A 262 27.33 11.62 30.56
N ILE A 263 26.28 11.38 29.76
CA ILE A 263 26.24 11.72 28.34
C ILE A 263 25.08 12.70 28.08
N PRO A 264 25.28 14.02 28.23
CA PRO A 264 24.35 15.01 27.67
C PRO A 264 24.19 14.78 26.17
N LYS A 265 22.95 14.91 25.70
CA LYS A 265 22.54 14.79 24.30
C LYS A 265 21.65 15.96 23.90
N LEU A 266 21.77 16.37 22.66
CA LEU A 266 20.86 17.25 21.93
C LEU A 266 20.39 16.50 20.70
N GLU A 267 19.08 16.40 20.51
CA GLU A 267 18.48 15.79 19.31
C GLU A 267 17.46 16.76 18.73
N MET A 268 17.48 16.94 17.42
CA MET A 268 16.55 17.81 16.70
C MET A 268 16.01 17.05 15.49
N PHE A 269 14.69 16.92 15.43
CA PHE A 269 13.94 16.20 14.41
C PHE A 269 13.22 17.18 13.50
N ASN A 270 13.16 16.88 12.21
CA ASN A 270 12.53 17.73 11.19
C ASN A 270 13.00 19.20 11.28
N LEU A 271 14.33 19.41 11.21
CA LEU A 271 14.99 20.72 11.37
C LEU A 271 14.35 21.84 10.54
N PHE A 272 13.90 21.53 9.32
CA PHE A 272 13.28 22.48 8.40
C PHE A 272 11.76 22.67 8.60
N ASN A 273 11.18 22.03 9.63
CA ASN A 273 9.76 22.07 9.98
C ASN A 273 8.83 21.74 8.79
N ASN A 274 9.21 20.73 8.00
CA ASN A 274 8.43 20.31 6.83
C ASN A 274 7.08 19.76 7.28
N LYS A 275 6.02 20.17 6.59
CA LYS A 275 4.67 19.66 6.79
C LYS A 275 4.51 18.30 6.10
N ASN A 276 5.12 17.27 6.70
CA ASN A 276 5.10 15.89 6.22
C ASN A 276 3.67 15.29 6.35
N ASN A 277 2.79 15.65 5.41
CA ASN A 277 1.40 15.24 5.38
C ASN A 277 1.27 13.72 5.20
N VAL A 278 0.48 13.06 6.04
CA VAL A 278 0.05 11.67 5.83
C VAL A 278 -1.33 11.70 5.20
N ASN A 279 -1.43 11.29 3.93
CA ASN A 279 -2.69 11.14 3.21
C ASN A 279 -2.92 9.65 2.89
N PRO A 280 -3.68 8.92 3.74
CA PRO A 280 -3.84 7.47 3.63
C PRO A 280 -4.48 7.03 2.31
N LEU A 281 -4.43 5.72 2.03
CA LEU A 281 -4.99 5.12 0.80
C LEU A 281 -6.52 4.94 0.83
N SER A 282 -7.13 5.09 2.01
CA SER A 282 -8.57 5.04 2.21
C SER A 282 -9.03 6.09 3.21
N THR A 283 -10.30 6.48 3.13
CA THR A 283 -11.00 7.21 4.19
C THR A 283 -10.84 6.43 5.50
N PRO A 284 -10.48 7.07 6.62
CA PRO A 284 -10.13 6.35 7.85
C PRO A 284 -11.35 5.65 8.46
N GLY A 285 -11.50 4.36 8.14
CA GLY A 285 -12.30 3.44 8.94
C GLY A 285 -11.68 3.24 10.33
N LEU A 286 -12.46 2.63 11.23
CA LEU A 286 -12.03 2.39 12.62
C LEU A 286 -10.74 1.54 12.72
N PHE A 287 -10.44 0.79 11.67
CA PHE A 287 -9.21 0.03 11.47
C PHE A 287 -8.55 0.52 10.17
N ASN A 288 -7.40 1.19 10.30
CA ASN A 288 -6.52 1.45 9.16
C ASN A 288 -5.42 0.38 9.14
N PHE A 289 -5.12 -0.16 7.97
CA PHE A 289 -4.18 -1.27 7.78
C PHE A 289 -2.88 -0.82 7.08
N ASP A 290 -2.51 0.45 7.25
CA ASP A 290 -1.31 1.09 6.69
C ASP A 290 0.03 0.62 7.29
N GLY A 291 0.01 -0.43 8.12
CA GLY A 291 1.18 -0.95 8.84
C GLY A 291 1.62 -0.11 10.04
N PHE A 292 0.94 1.00 10.35
CA PHE A 292 1.26 1.84 11.51
C PHE A 292 0.24 1.65 12.63
N LEU A 293 0.71 1.18 13.79
CA LEU A 293 -0.05 1.26 15.03
C LEU A 293 -0.33 2.74 15.36
N ARG A 294 -1.60 3.17 15.24
CA ARG A 294 -2.10 4.40 15.87
C ARG A 294 -2.16 4.26 17.39
N GLN A 295 -0.99 4.14 18.03
CA GLN A 295 -0.87 4.30 19.48
C GLN A 295 0.50 4.85 19.91
N VAL A 296 0.72 6.14 19.62
CA VAL A 296 1.49 7.00 20.55
C VAL A 296 0.66 8.26 20.80
N LEU A 297 -0.34 8.14 21.67
CA LEU A 297 -0.80 9.27 22.44
C LEU A 297 0.17 9.45 23.61
N GLU A 298 1.41 9.88 23.32
CA GLU A 298 2.18 10.55 24.36
C GLU A 298 1.51 11.90 24.61
N ALA A 299 1.03 12.08 25.83
CA ALA A 299 0.54 13.37 26.28
C ALA A 299 1.70 14.37 26.19
N ARG A 300 1.68 15.22 25.16
CA ARG A 300 2.71 16.22 24.89
C ARG A 300 2.67 17.32 25.96
N LEU A 301 3.27 17.06 27.11
CA LEU A 301 3.64 18.08 28.08
C LEU A 301 4.58 19.06 27.38
N VAL A 302 4.10 20.28 27.18
CA VAL A 302 4.89 21.39 26.63
C VAL A 302 5.75 21.97 27.77
N PRO A 303 7.09 21.79 27.78
CA PRO A 303 7.96 22.39 28.79
C PRO A 303 8.42 23.77 28.29
N GLY A 304 7.45 24.66 28.12
CA GLY A 304 7.69 26.07 27.81
C GLY A 304 7.85 26.91 29.07
N ARG A 305 8.84 26.61 29.91
CA ARG A 305 9.24 27.48 31.05
C ARG A 305 10.73 27.37 31.32
N ALA A 306 11.44 28.49 31.18
CA ALA A 306 12.74 28.67 31.80
C ALA A 306 12.58 28.69 33.33
N VAL A 307 13.52 28.06 34.02
CA VAL A 307 13.82 28.28 35.43
C VAL A 307 15.34 28.51 35.51
N LEU A 308 15.73 29.43 36.40
CA LEU A 308 17.11 29.89 36.63
C LEU A 308 18.08 28.74 36.98
#